data_AF-A0A9D1FCY4-F1
#
_entry.id   AF-A0A9D1FCY4-F1
#
_cell.length_a   1.000
_cell.length_b   1.000
_cell.length_c   1.000
_cell.angle_alpha   90.00
_cell.angle_beta   90.00
_cell.angle_gamma   90.00
#
_symmetry.space_group_name_H-M   'P 1'
#
loop_
_entity.id
_entity.type
_entity.pdbx_description
1 polymer ?
#
loop_
_entity_poly.entity_id
_entity_poly.type
_entity_poly.pdbx_seq_one_letter_code
_entity_poly.pdbx_strand_id
1 'polypeptide(L)'
;MKRRIEPYSFYDHTGIAAHLEDMAARGWMLKSVGAFTWNYEKCEPVKARFAVTYYPRLSEFDPADNPDLASFAEFCARTGWKFVCSKAQMQFYVNFEEEPRPIDTDP
;
A
#
# COMPACT_ATOMS: atom_id res chain seq x y z
N MET A 1 0.44 -18.25 5.96
CA MET A 1 -0.28 -17.42 4.99
C MET A 1 -1.74 -17.37 5.37
N LYS A 2 -2.36 -16.19 5.37
CA LYS A 2 -3.77 -15.96 5.72
C LYS A 2 -4.48 -15.29 4.55
N ARG A 3 -5.70 -15.71 4.24
CA ARG A 3 -6.52 -15.15 3.16
C ARG A 3 -7.81 -14.62 3.76
N ARG A 4 -8.19 -13.38 3.43
CA ARG A 4 -9.41 -12.74 3.96
C ARG A 4 -10.17 -12.05 2.85
N ILE A 5 -11.48 -11.95 3.02
CA ILE A 5 -12.33 -11.00 2.30
C ILE A 5 -12.45 -9.79 3.21
N GLU A 6 -12.05 -8.62 2.72
CA GLU A 6 -12.13 -7.38 3.48
C GLU A 6 -13.18 -6.48 2.82
N PRO A 7 -14.20 -6.00 3.56
CA PRO A 7 -15.35 -5.30 3.01
C PRO A 7 -15.09 -3.80 2.80
N TYR A 8 -13.90 -3.42 2.31
CA TYR A 8 -13.56 -2.03 2.06
C TYR A 8 -13.96 -1.59 0.66
N SER A 9 -14.51 -0.38 0.57
CA SER A 9 -14.71 0.28 -0.72
C SER A 9 -13.36 0.61 -1.35
N PHE A 10 -13.30 0.55 -2.68
CA PHE A 10 -12.11 0.91 -3.44
C PHE A 10 -11.59 2.31 -3.10
N TYR A 11 -12.45 3.26 -2.69
CA TYR A 11 -12.10 4.66 -2.41
C TYR A 11 -11.78 4.96 -0.93
N ASP A 12 -11.97 4.01 -0.03
CA ASP A 12 -11.75 4.19 1.42
C ASP A 12 -10.28 3.95 1.79
N HIS A 13 -9.39 4.76 1.23
CA HIS A 13 -7.94 4.64 1.42
C HIS A 13 -7.53 4.77 2.90
N THR A 14 -8.17 5.67 3.66
CA THR A 14 -7.89 5.85 5.09
C THR A 14 -8.35 4.64 5.93
N GLY A 15 -9.55 4.11 5.69
CA GLY A 15 -10.05 2.92 6.37
C GLY A 15 -9.23 1.67 6.06
N ILE A 16 -8.81 1.53 4.79
CA ILE A 16 -7.91 0.46 4.36
C ILE A 16 -6.55 0.58 5.06
N ALA A 17 -5.94 1.77 5.05
CA ALA A 17 -4.64 1.98 5.69
C ALA A 17 -4.68 1.61 7.18
N ALA A 18 -5.67 2.15 7.92
CA ALA A 18 -5.84 1.86 9.34
C ALA A 18 -6.04 0.35 9.62
N HIS A 19 -6.78 -0.35 8.77
CA HIS A 19 -6.96 -1.80 8.88
C HIS A 19 -5.66 -2.58 8.67
N LEU A 20 -4.84 -2.16 7.70
CA LEU A 20 -3.54 -2.78 7.45
C LEU A 20 -2.55 -2.54 8.60
N GLU A 21 -2.57 -1.36 9.23
CA GLU A 21 -1.81 -1.06 10.45
C GLU A 21 -2.21 -2.00 11.60
N ASP A 22 -3.51 -2.17 11.83
CA ASP A 22 -4.04 -3.10 12.84
C ASP A 22 -3.65 -4.56 12.55
N MET A 23 -3.69 -4.98 11.29
CA MET A 23 -3.25 -6.30 10.88
C MET A 23 -1.75 -6.53 11.13
N ALA A 24 -0.91 -5.55 10.81
CA ALA A 24 0.53 -5.61 11.08
C ALA A 24 0.81 -5.67 12.59
N ALA A 25 0.08 -4.89 13.40
CA ALA A 25 0.17 -4.93 14.86
C ALA A 25 -0.24 -6.29 15.46
N ARG A 26 -1.01 -7.10 14.72
CA ARG A 26 -1.38 -8.48 15.08
C ARG A 26 -0.44 -9.54 14.48
N GLY A 27 0.64 -9.14 13.80
CA GLY A 27 1.60 -10.05 13.18
C GLY A 27 1.18 -10.56 11.79
N TRP A 28 0.39 -9.77 11.05
CA TRP A 28 -0.05 -10.09 9.69
C TRP A 28 0.26 -8.96 8.72
N MET A 29 1.32 -9.12 7.93
CA MET A 29 1.72 -8.17 6.90
C MET A 29 0.97 -8.44 5.59
N LEU A 30 0.50 -7.39 4.92
CA LEU A 30 -0.09 -7.52 3.59
C LEU A 30 0.97 -8.03 2.60
N LYS A 31 0.60 -8.98 1.76
CA LYS A 31 1.47 -9.54 0.72
C LYS A 31 0.95 -9.25 -0.68
N SER A 32 -0.34 -9.44 -0.91
CA SER A 32 -0.97 -9.13 -2.20
C SER A 32 -2.48 -8.98 -2.07
N VAL A 33 -3.09 -8.23 -2.98
CA VAL A 33 -4.55 -8.11 -3.09
C VAL A 33 -4.99 -8.74 -4.41
N GLY A 34 -5.70 -9.87 -4.32
CA GLY A 34 -6.30 -10.54 -5.47
C GLY A 34 -7.65 -9.92 -5.86
N ALA A 35 -8.33 -10.55 -6.83
CA ALA A 35 -9.64 -10.11 -7.28
C ALA A 35 -10.66 -10.04 -6.13
N PHE A 36 -10.73 -11.10 -5.30
CA PHE A 36 -11.72 -11.25 -4.24
C PHE A 36 -11.13 -11.30 -2.82
N THR A 37 -9.83 -11.59 -2.69
CA THR A 37 -9.21 -11.85 -1.39
C THR A 37 -7.91 -11.09 -1.20
N TRP A 38 -7.64 -10.73 0.05
CA TRP A 38 -6.41 -10.12 0.52
C TRP A 38 -5.55 -11.22 1.13
N ASN A 39 -4.30 -11.30 0.70
CA ASN A 39 -3.34 -12.31 1.13
C ASN A 39 -2.34 -11.68 2.08
N TYR A 40 -2.19 -12.28 3.26
CA TYR A 40 -1.27 -11.84 4.30
C TYR A 40 -0.24 -12.94 4.59
N GLU A 41 0.95 -12.50 4.96
CA GLU A 41 2.00 -13.35 5.53
C GLU A 41 2.18 -13.10 7.02
N LYS A 42 2.66 -14.12 7.73
CA LYS A 42 2.89 -14.02 9.17
C LYS A 42 4.19 -13.26 9.39
N CYS A 43 4.15 -12.26 10.24
CA CYS A 43 5.33 -11.51 10.70
C CYS A 43 5.30 -11.41 12.23
N GLU A 44 6.35 -10.86 12.82
CA GLU A 44 6.27 -10.42 14.21
C GLU A 44 5.27 -9.25 14.32
N PRO A 45 4.47 -9.17 15.40
CA PRO A 45 3.66 -7.99 15.69
C PRO A 45 4.49 -6.71 15.59
N VAL A 46 4.10 -5.81 14.69
CA VAL A 46 4.87 -4.60 14.39
C VAL A 46 3.96 -3.39 14.26
N LYS A 47 4.38 -2.28 14.88
CA LYS A 47 3.76 -0.97 14.64
C LYS A 47 4.28 -0.47 13.30
N ALA A 48 3.38 -0.32 12.34
CA ALA A 48 3.67 0.16 11.00
C ALA A 48 2.66 1.24 10.62
N ARG A 49 3.01 2.05 9.64
CA ARG A 49 2.13 2.99 8.96
C ARG A 49 1.87 2.51 7.55
N PHE A 50 0.61 2.60 7.13
CA PHE A 50 0.23 2.27 5.77
C PHE A 50 -0.24 3.51 5.02
N ALA A 51 0.11 3.56 3.73
CA ALA A 51 -0.43 4.53 2.79
C ALA A 51 -1.01 3.78 1.60
N VAL A 52 -2.21 4.18 1.21
CA VAL A 52 -2.90 3.67 0.03
C VAL A 52 -3.05 4.83 -0.94
N THR A 53 -2.44 4.70 -2.10
CA THR A 53 -2.38 5.76 -3.10
C THR A 53 -3.01 5.29 -4.40
N TYR A 54 -3.57 6.21 -5.18
CA TYR A 54 -4.10 5.93 -6.52
C TYR A 54 -3.22 6.62 -7.53
N TYR A 55 -2.63 5.85 -8.42
CA TYR A 55 -1.90 6.41 -9.55
C TYR A 55 -2.71 6.22 -10.82
N PRO A 56 -3.40 7.27 -11.33
CA PRO A 56 -4.24 7.14 -12.52
C PRO A 56 -3.44 6.80 -13.78
N ARG A 57 -2.12 7.10 -13.81
CA ARG A 57 -1.20 6.77 -14.92
C ARG A 57 -0.51 5.40 -14.81
N LEU A 58 -1.14 4.47 -14.12
CA LEU A 58 -0.85 3.04 -14.28
C LEU A 58 -2.01 2.37 -15.03
N SER A 59 -2.48 3.06 -16.07
CA SER A 59 -3.23 2.37 -17.10
C SER A 59 -2.29 1.38 -17.78
N GLU A 60 -2.80 0.22 -18.17
CA GLU A 60 -2.09 -0.71 -19.08
C GLU A 60 -1.68 -0.06 -20.41
N PHE A 61 -2.14 1.17 -20.67
CA PHE A 61 -1.84 1.99 -21.84
C PHE A 61 -0.73 3.04 -21.62
N ASP A 62 -0.22 3.23 -20.40
CA ASP A 62 0.86 4.18 -20.14
C ASP A 62 2.23 3.61 -20.58
N PRO A 63 3.13 4.44 -21.15
CA PRO A 63 4.47 3.99 -21.52
C PRO A 63 5.23 3.47 -20.30
N ALA A 64 5.91 2.34 -20.44
CA ALA A 64 6.71 1.72 -19.37
C ALA A 64 7.81 2.67 -18.81
N ASP A 65 8.26 3.63 -19.62
CA ASP A 65 9.30 4.61 -19.27
C ASP A 65 8.73 5.95 -18.78
N ASN A 66 7.66 5.92 -17.97
CA ASN A 66 7.10 7.15 -17.40
C ASN A 66 8.04 7.70 -16.28
N PRO A 67 8.71 8.85 -16.49
CA PRO A 67 9.66 9.41 -15.52
C PRO A 67 8.99 9.85 -14.21
N ASP A 68 7.68 10.17 -14.24
CA ASP A 68 6.93 10.57 -13.04
C ASP A 68 6.76 9.38 -12.08
N LEU A 69 6.60 8.16 -12.61
CA LEU A 69 6.48 6.93 -11.82
C LEU A 69 7.81 6.56 -11.14
N ALA A 70 8.91 6.68 -11.89
CA ALA A 70 10.26 6.48 -11.34
C ALA A 70 10.56 7.48 -10.22
N SER A 71 10.22 8.75 -10.42
CA SER A 71 10.40 9.82 -9.44
C SER A 71 9.54 9.60 -8.18
N PHE A 72 8.31 9.10 -8.32
CA PHE A 72 7.45 8.78 -7.19
C PHE A 72 7.96 7.57 -6.39
N ALA A 73 8.38 6.51 -7.07
CA ALA A 73 8.98 5.36 -6.42
C ALA A 73 10.27 5.74 -5.66
N GLU A 74 11.10 6.61 -6.25
CA GLU A 74 12.29 7.16 -5.61
C GLU A 74 11.94 8.05 -4.40
N PHE A 75 10.90 8.88 -4.51
CA PHE A 75 10.39 9.67 -3.39
C PHE A 75 9.95 8.79 -2.22
N CYS A 76 9.14 7.76 -2.48
CA CYS A 76 8.70 6.80 -1.48
C CYS A 76 9.90 6.11 -0.81
N ALA A 77 10.84 5.61 -1.62
CA ALA A 77 12.04 4.96 -1.10
C ALA A 77 12.88 5.88 -0.20
N ARG A 78 13.05 7.15 -0.59
CA ARG A 78 13.80 8.16 0.19
C ARG A 78 13.11 8.56 1.50
N THR A 79 11.79 8.45 1.56
CA THR A 79 10.99 8.80 2.75
C THR A 79 10.68 7.58 3.63
N GLY A 80 11.31 6.44 3.36
CA GLY A 80 11.16 5.20 4.14
C GLY A 80 9.92 4.38 3.78
N TRP A 81 9.11 4.83 2.83
CA TRP A 81 7.95 4.10 2.32
C TRP A 81 8.39 2.98 1.38
N LYS A 82 8.03 1.75 1.74
CA LYS A 82 8.33 0.54 0.97
C LYS A 82 7.08 0.09 0.24
N PHE A 83 7.22 -0.18 -1.07
CA PHE A 83 6.13 -0.76 -1.85
C PHE A 83 5.83 -2.18 -1.36
N VAL A 84 4.54 -2.47 -1.17
CA VAL A 84 4.05 -3.79 -0.74
C VAL A 84 3.47 -4.55 -1.92
N CYS A 85 2.42 -4.00 -2.53
CA CYS A 85 1.75 -4.57 -3.70
C CYS A 85 0.87 -3.51 -4.38
N SER A 86 0.27 -3.86 -5.52
CA SER A 86 -0.72 -3.05 -6.21
C SER A 86 -1.93 -3.88 -6.63
N LYS A 87 -3.05 -3.19 -6.86
CA LYS A 87 -4.27 -3.73 -7.48
C LYS A 87 -4.92 -2.66 -8.35
N ALA A 88 -4.91 -2.87 -9.66
CA ALA A 88 -5.27 -1.84 -10.63
C ALA A 88 -4.49 -0.54 -10.35
N GLN A 89 -5.18 0.59 -10.19
CA GLN A 89 -4.56 1.89 -9.90
C GLN A 89 -4.15 2.06 -8.43
N MET A 90 -4.56 1.15 -7.53
CA MET A 90 -4.19 1.22 -6.11
C MET A 90 -2.79 0.68 -5.86
N GLN A 91 -2.02 1.42 -5.08
CA GLN A 91 -0.72 0.99 -4.57
C GLN A 91 -0.70 1.05 -3.04
N PHE A 92 -0.08 0.05 -2.45
CA PHE A 92 0.03 -0.12 -1.01
C PHE A 92 1.49 0.07 -0.59
N TYR A 93 1.72 0.98 0.34
CA TYR A 93 3.03 1.26 0.90
C TYR A 93 3.03 1.07 2.41
N VAL A 94 4.18 0.66 2.95
CA VAL A 94 4.40 0.50 4.39
C VAL A 94 5.61 1.31 4.84
N ASN A 95 5.52 1.95 5.99
CA ASN A 95 6.62 2.60 6.68
C ASN A 95 6.64 2.14 8.15
N PHE A 96 7.83 2.08 8.76
CA PHE A 96 8.02 1.60 10.13
C PHE A 96 8.50 2.71 11.09
N GLU A 97 8.68 3.93 10.58
CA GLU A 97 8.87 5.11 11.43
C GLU A 97 7.57 5.44 12.18
N GLU A 98 7.67 6.04 13.37
CA GLU A 98 6.47 6.38 14.17
C GLU A 98 5.60 7.45 13.52
N GLU A 99 6.27 8.44 12.91
CA GLU A 99 5.67 9.62 12.28
C GLU A 99 6.33 9.84 10.90
N PRO A 100 6.07 8.94 9.92
CA PRO A 100 6.64 9.09 8.60
C PRO A 100 6.03 10.32 7.91
N ARG A 101 6.81 10.95 7.04
CA ARG A 101 6.27 12.00 6.16
C ARG A 101 5.15 11.39 5.31
N PRO A 102 3.94 11.98 5.27
CA PRO A 102 2.88 11.49 4.41
C PRO A 102 3.33 11.44 2.96
N ILE A 103 2.84 10.46 2.20
CA ILE A 103 2.97 10.49 0.76
C ILE A 103 1.97 11.55 0.27
N ASP A 104 2.47 12.67 -0.25
CA ASP A 104 1.63 13.69 -0.89
C ASP A 104 1.02 13.08 -2.16
N THR A 105 -0.20 12.58 -2.03
CA THR A 105 -1.05 12.21 -3.16
C THR A 105 -2.30 13.06 -3.10
N ASP A 106 -2.60 13.76 -4.20
CA ASP A 106 -3.84 14.51 -4.32
C ASP A 106 -5.05 13.57 -4.15
N PRO A 107 -6.14 14.04 -3.49
CA PRO A 107 -7.38 13.29 -3.34
C PRO A 107 -8.05 12.88 -4.66
#